data_AF-A0A1F9TFG1-F1
#
_entry.id   AF-A0A1F9TFG1-F1
#
_cell.length_a   1.000
_cell.length_b   1.000
_cell.length_c   1.000
_cell.angle_alpha   90.00
_cell.angle_beta   90.00
_cell.angle_gamma   90.00
#
_symmetry.space_group_name_H-M   'P 1'
#
loop_
_entity.id
_entity.type
_entity.pdbx_description
1 polymer ?
#
loop_
_entity_poly.entity_id
_entity_poly.type
_entity_poly.pdbx_seq_one_letter_code
_entity_poly.pdbx_strand_id
1 'polypeptide(L)'
;MKLGAAKLLRLAAFAAGLAVCAAPAGAARAEGEPQERLAAYELGISSADPSAAAALLRDGEARELLDARSDAAAVLGRAEALKDLKDLLAMPWDAARVNQLNQALSIRIDADKPLSRLGVGPEPEKLLTWLGRFAPTYPAAKKTVVKKAIREWEIVFGTMTDTRNMSWGQARAERGRGVNITKEAWGLMVLRERNAVLERLISADPNFLIYNDQRLAAARQNSALDVDVRALIASLPPDQQSQLAGKPFGDQLYLLGNMFDNSTITASPDLRARINSARTSLPQEVLQSQHRQVLGTMLNTAVASELRGTQAGDRALAAFPGGLRITVAPVEGGYSRYDAATGTIVLDSETIQQYMRMKGYTSSTVMSNPAQLAEIAKYMSPAVVYEAAHKSQADWSRTQGIYLPRTQENEIEAMALEGLYTTEKLSKDTGFNQIMSDSRAFSTYASKRVEIATEFKSSRGKAFSTTVRQRYFSGLPSLDAAASQVLGAVSGELERRAALPAAEQTALRTNGLNQADAMEMSPEELSGSVGEIQTPVLVKIQGDMARLGVYRSHYNAADRQNSAGLKSLTAKP
;
A
#
# COMPACT_ATOMS: atom_id res chain seq x y z
N MET A 1 38.46 52.98 -49.02
CA MET A 1 38.21 53.95 -47.94
C MET A 1 36.71 53.93 -47.63
N LYS A 2 36.36 53.51 -46.40
CA LYS A 2 35.09 53.71 -45.65
C LYS A 2 33.71 53.41 -46.27
N LEU A 3 33.07 52.37 -45.68
CA LEU A 3 31.74 52.31 -45.03
C LEU A 3 30.45 52.75 -45.78
N GLY A 4 29.43 51.89 -45.70
CA GLY A 4 28.02 52.25 -45.83
C GLY A 4 27.07 51.05 -45.71
N ALA A 5 26.48 50.86 -44.52
CA ALA A 5 25.51 49.82 -44.20
C ALA A 5 24.08 50.18 -44.64
N ALA A 6 23.25 49.18 -44.94
CA ALA A 6 21.83 49.14 -44.55
C ALA A 6 21.19 47.78 -44.87
N LYS A 7 20.97 46.97 -43.82
CA LYS A 7 19.92 45.94 -43.74
C LYS A 7 18.62 46.65 -43.39
N LEU A 8 17.51 46.35 -44.08
CA LEU A 8 16.15 46.34 -43.51
C LEU A 8 15.12 45.81 -44.54
N LEU A 9 14.13 45.09 -43.98
CA LEU A 9 12.82 44.72 -44.54
C LEU A 9 12.74 43.56 -45.54
N ARG A 10 12.39 42.37 -45.02
CA ARG A 10 11.28 41.52 -45.50
C ARG A 10 11.12 40.29 -44.59
N LEU A 11 10.14 40.32 -43.70
CA LEU A 11 9.48 39.14 -43.15
C LEU A 11 8.16 39.57 -42.51
N ALA A 12 7.11 39.48 -43.32
CA ALA A 12 5.73 39.52 -42.87
C ALA A 12 4.96 38.47 -43.69
N ALA A 13 4.01 37.82 -43.00
CA ALA A 13 2.98 36.92 -43.51
C ALA A 13 3.42 35.49 -43.87
N PHE A 14 3.29 34.57 -42.90
CA PHE A 14 2.41 33.41 -43.09
C PHE A 14 1.82 33.01 -41.73
N ALA A 15 0.58 33.44 -41.51
CA ALA A 15 -0.30 32.93 -40.49
C ALA A 15 -1.57 32.44 -41.18
N ALA A 16 -2.18 31.44 -40.54
CA ALA A 16 -3.51 30.90 -40.78
C ALA A 16 -3.65 29.86 -41.91
N GLY A 17 -3.92 28.63 -41.49
CA GLY A 17 -4.61 27.65 -42.31
C GLY A 17 -4.21 26.22 -42.00
N LEU A 18 -4.71 25.65 -40.90
CA LEU A 18 -5.04 24.22 -40.81
C LEU A 18 -5.74 23.92 -39.47
N ALA A 19 -7.03 24.21 -39.43
CA ALA A 19 -7.97 23.43 -38.66
C ALA A 19 -8.31 22.18 -39.49
N VAL A 20 -7.71 21.03 -39.14
CA VAL A 20 -8.20 19.72 -39.58
C VAL A 20 -8.59 18.93 -38.35
N CYS A 21 -9.89 18.72 -38.24
CA CYS A 21 -10.50 17.73 -37.37
C CYS A 21 -10.12 16.33 -37.86
N ALA A 22 -9.28 15.63 -37.10
CA ALA A 22 -9.26 14.17 -37.03
C ALA A 22 -8.58 13.75 -35.72
N ALA A 23 -9.30 12.99 -34.88
CA ALA A 23 -8.72 12.19 -33.81
C ALA A 23 -9.26 10.74 -33.98
N PRO A 24 -8.65 9.70 -33.41
CA PRO A 24 -7.28 9.55 -32.90
C PRO A 24 -6.58 8.33 -33.54
N ALA A 25 -5.36 8.49 -34.05
CA ALA A 25 -4.47 7.36 -34.32
C ALA A 25 -3.31 7.47 -33.32
N GLY A 26 -3.12 6.40 -32.54
CA GLY A 26 -2.25 6.36 -31.37
C GLY A 26 -0.83 6.84 -31.68
N ALA A 27 -0.16 7.31 -30.63
CA ALA A 27 1.21 7.79 -30.60
C ALA A 27 2.20 6.90 -31.40
N ALA A 28 2.19 7.06 -32.72
CA ALA A 28 3.36 6.89 -33.56
C ALA A 28 4.40 7.87 -33.01
N ARG A 29 5.68 7.49 -33.00
CA ARG A 29 6.77 8.43 -32.78
C ARG A 29 6.45 9.67 -33.60
N ALA A 30 6.18 10.80 -32.95
CA ALA A 30 6.03 12.05 -33.67
C ALA A 30 7.36 12.25 -34.42
N GLU A 31 7.35 12.09 -35.73
CA GLU A 31 8.47 12.50 -36.57
C GLU A 31 8.48 14.04 -36.50
N GLY A 32 9.59 14.64 -36.08
CA GLY A 32 9.67 16.08 -35.84
C GLY A 32 10.80 16.45 -34.88
N GLU A 33 11.17 17.72 -34.86
CA GLU A 33 12.21 18.25 -33.96
C GLU A 33 11.80 18.09 -32.48
N PRO A 34 12.73 17.89 -31.54
CA PRO A 34 12.40 17.64 -30.14
C PRO A 34 11.46 18.70 -29.50
N GLN A 35 11.55 19.96 -29.92
CA GLN A 35 10.69 21.05 -29.46
C GLN A 35 9.23 20.86 -29.90
N GLU A 36 9.01 20.43 -31.15
CA GLU A 36 7.67 20.18 -31.69
C GLU A 36 7.01 18.99 -31.00
N ARG A 37 7.79 17.92 -30.76
CA ARG A 37 7.33 16.75 -30.00
C ARG A 37 6.96 17.12 -28.57
N LEU A 38 7.80 17.91 -27.88
CA LEU A 38 7.52 18.39 -26.53
C LEU A 38 6.20 19.17 -26.48
N ALA A 39 6.00 20.15 -27.38
CA ALA A 39 4.77 20.93 -27.43
C ALA A 39 3.52 20.05 -27.68
N ALA A 40 3.63 19.05 -28.56
CA ALA A 40 2.56 18.09 -28.81
C ALA A 40 2.23 17.24 -27.57
N TYR A 41 3.26 16.77 -26.84
CA TYR A 41 3.05 16.03 -25.60
C TYR A 41 2.36 16.88 -24.54
N GLU A 42 2.77 18.14 -24.37
CA GLU A 42 2.16 19.06 -23.39
C GLU A 42 0.69 19.36 -23.68
N LEU A 43 0.34 19.54 -24.95
CA LEU A 43 -1.04 19.68 -25.39
C LEU A 43 -1.87 18.42 -25.08
N GLY A 44 -1.30 17.24 -25.35
CA GLY A 44 -1.92 15.95 -25.03
C GLY A 44 -2.13 15.75 -23.53
N ILE A 45 -1.10 16.02 -22.71
CA ILE A 45 -1.15 15.94 -21.24
C ILE A 45 -2.21 16.90 -20.70
N SER A 46 -2.25 18.13 -21.19
CA SER A 46 -3.26 19.13 -20.78
C SER A 46 -4.69 18.70 -21.15
N SER A 47 -4.83 17.84 -22.16
CA SER A 47 -6.10 17.20 -22.56
C SER A 47 -6.36 15.86 -21.86
N ALA A 48 -5.58 15.53 -20.83
CA ALA A 48 -5.61 14.28 -20.07
C ALA A 48 -5.31 13.01 -20.88
N ASP A 49 -4.53 13.09 -21.97
CA ASP A 49 -4.17 11.92 -22.79
C ASP A 49 -3.03 11.10 -22.14
N PRO A 50 -3.29 9.86 -21.67
CA PRO A 50 -2.26 9.04 -21.05
C PRO A 50 -1.23 8.50 -22.04
N SER A 51 -1.51 8.52 -23.35
CA SER A 51 -0.56 8.08 -24.38
C SER A 51 0.50 9.15 -24.64
N ALA A 52 0.10 10.42 -24.70
CA ALA A 52 1.02 11.56 -24.76
C ALA A 52 1.92 11.62 -23.52
N ALA A 53 1.34 11.41 -22.33
CA ALA A 53 2.09 11.31 -21.08
C ALA A 53 3.16 10.21 -21.12
N ALA A 54 2.78 8.99 -21.52
CA ALA A 54 3.72 7.87 -21.63
C ALA A 54 4.76 8.04 -22.74
N ALA A 55 4.48 8.83 -23.77
CA ALA A 55 5.43 9.17 -24.83
C ALA A 55 6.48 10.15 -24.32
N LEU A 56 6.07 11.26 -23.69
CA LEU A 56 6.98 12.24 -23.07
C LEU A 56 7.94 11.56 -22.10
N LEU A 57 7.43 10.71 -21.20
CA LEU A 57 8.25 10.05 -20.18
C LEU A 57 9.34 9.12 -20.75
N ARG A 58 9.22 8.72 -22.02
CA ARG A 58 10.19 7.86 -22.74
C ARG A 58 11.06 8.62 -23.75
N ASP A 59 10.71 9.85 -24.09
CA ASP A 59 11.43 10.66 -25.09
C ASP A 59 12.56 11.44 -24.41
N GLY A 60 13.78 10.90 -24.45
CA GLY A 60 14.94 11.48 -23.77
C GLY A 60 15.25 12.92 -24.19
N GLU A 61 15.23 13.19 -25.50
CA GLU A 61 15.53 14.53 -26.04
C GLU A 61 14.46 15.55 -25.65
N ALA A 62 13.18 15.20 -25.76
CA ALA A 62 12.10 16.08 -25.34
C ALA A 62 12.13 16.34 -23.82
N ARG A 63 12.56 15.34 -23.02
CA ARG A 63 12.75 15.51 -21.58
C ARG A 63 13.92 16.41 -21.25
N GLU A 64 15.05 16.31 -21.94
CA GLU A 64 16.18 17.23 -21.74
C GLU A 64 15.79 18.68 -22.00
N LEU A 65 14.97 18.92 -23.04
CA LEU A 65 14.40 20.25 -23.28
C LEU A 65 13.43 20.70 -22.19
N LEU A 66 12.59 19.78 -21.71
CA LEU A 66 11.65 20.07 -20.63
C LEU A 66 12.40 20.42 -19.34
N ASP A 67 13.44 19.67 -18.98
CA ASP A 67 14.23 19.83 -17.76
C ASP A 67 14.95 21.19 -17.68
N ALA A 68 15.16 21.85 -18.82
CA ALA A 68 15.69 23.22 -18.87
C ALA A 68 14.67 24.31 -18.50
N ARG A 69 13.38 23.96 -18.32
CA ARG A 69 12.29 24.89 -18.01
C ARG A 69 11.94 24.91 -16.53
N SER A 70 11.45 26.04 -16.04
CA SER A 70 11.03 26.19 -14.64
C SER A 70 9.77 25.40 -14.28
N ASP A 71 8.94 25.05 -15.26
CA ASP A 71 7.68 24.30 -15.08
C ASP A 71 7.82 22.78 -15.33
N ALA A 72 9.04 22.29 -15.58
CA ALA A 72 9.34 20.90 -15.89
C ALA A 72 8.68 19.91 -14.93
N ALA A 73 8.87 20.14 -13.62
CA ALA A 73 8.36 19.27 -12.57
C ALA A 73 6.82 19.17 -12.56
N ALA A 74 6.12 20.26 -12.87
CA ALA A 74 4.66 20.27 -12.94
C ALA A 74 4.13 19.51 -14.17
N VAL A 75 4.82 19.61 -15.31
CA VAL A 75 4.50 18.84 -16.51
C VAL A 75 4.77 17.35 -16.28
N LEU A 76 5.93 17.00 -15.72
CA LEU A 76 6.29 15.61 -15.37
C LEU A 76 5.32 15.01 -14.36
N GLY A 77 4.94 15.76 -13.32
CA GLY A 77 3.96 15.31 -12.32
C GLY A 77 2.61 14.95 -12.95
N ARG A 78 2.11 15.78 -13.88
CA ARG A 78 0.87 15.48 -14.64
C ARG A 78 1.01 14.27 -15.56
N ALA A 79 2.14 14.13 -16.23
CA ALA A 79 2.42 12.98 -17.09
C ALA A 79 2.46 11.67 -16.29
N GLU A 80 3.18 11.63 -15.17
CA GLU A 80 3.24 10.44 -14.31
C GLU A 80 1.86 10.09 -13.72
N ALA A 81 1.03 11.07 -13.36
CA ALA A 81 -0.35 10.83 -12.87
C ALA A 81 -1.22 10.11 -13.91
N LEU A 82 -1.20 10.59 -15.17
CA LEU A 82 -1.99 10.01 -16.26
C LEU A 82 -1.51 8.61 -16.63
N LYS A 83 -0.18 8.41 -16.67
CA LYS A 83 0.42 7.10 -16.94
C LYS A 83 0.04 6.11 -15.83
N ASP A 84 0.22 6.50 -14.57
CA ASP A 84 -0.11 5.65 -13.42
C ASP A 84 -1.60 5.30 -13.37
N LEU A 85 -2.52 6.25 -13.62
CA LEU A 85 -3.95 5.94 -13.69
C LEU A 85 -4.26 4.92 -14.80
N LYS A 86 -3.65 5.09 -15.98
CA LYS A 86 -3.80 4.13 -17.09
C LYS A 86 -3.29 2.75 -16.69
N ASP A 87 -2.12 2.67 -16.07
CA ASP A 87 -1.50 1.42 -15.63
C ASP A 87 -2.32 0.74 -14.53
N LEU A 88 -2.80 1.50 -13.53
CA LEU A 88 -3.72 1.02 -12.49
C LEU A 88 -4.96 0.41 -13.13
N LEU A 89 -5.63 1.16 -14.01
CA LEU A 89 -6.85 0.69 -14.63
C LEU A 89 -6.61 -0.43 -15.63
N ALA A 90 -5.39 -0.63 -16.14
CA ALA A 90 -5.07 -1.77 -17.00
C ALA A 90 -4.99 -3.10 -16.23
N MET A 91 -4.78 -3.07 -14.90
CA MET A 91 -4.71 -4.27 -14.06
C MET A 91 -6.03 -5.10 -14.10
N PRO A 92 -5.96 -6.42 -13.79
CA PRO A 92 -7.13 -7.30 -13.80
C PRO A 92 -8.00 -7.07 -12.54
N TRP A 93 -8.86 -6.06 -12.59
CA TRP A 93 -9.86 -5.78 -11.56
C TRP A 93 -11.15 -6.56 -11.80
N ASP A 94 -11.62 -7.25 -10.77
CA ASP A 94 -12.87 -8.02 -10.78
C ASP A 94 -13.77 -7.59 -9.61
N ALA A 95 -14.95 -8.22 -9.51
CA ALA A 95 -15.93 -7.89 -8.48
C ALA A 95 -15.44 -8.17 -7.05
N ALA A 96 -14.51 -9.11 -6.87
CA ALA A 96 -13.93 -9.44 -5.57
C ALA A 96 -12.87 -8.42 -5.14
N ARG A 97 -12.33 -7.62 -6.07
CA ARG A 97 -11.29 -6.62 -5.81
C ARG A 97 -11.76 -5.16 -5.88
N VAL A 98 -13.07 -4.93 -5.76
CA VAL A 98 -13.67 -3.59 -5.86
C VAL A 98 -13.14 -2.63 -4.79
N ASN A 99 -12.98 -3.10 -3.55
CA ASN A 99 -12.56 -2.24 -2.45
C ASN A 99 -11.07 -1.91 -2.53
N GLN A 100 -10.22 -2.82 -3.04
CA GLN A 100 -8.83 -2.53 -3.35
C GLN A 100 -8.72 -1.50 -4.48
N LEU A 101 -9.53 -1.61 -5.54
CA LEU A 101 -9.55 -0.57 -6.57
C LEU A 101 -10.03 0.77 -6.01
N ASN A 102 -11.04 0.78 -5.13
CA ASN A 102 -11.50 2.00 -4.46
C ASN A 102 -10.36 2.67 -3.66
N GLN A 103 -9.61 1.91 -2.86
CA GLN A 103 -8.46 2.41 -2.12
C GLN A 103 -7.38 2.99 -3.05
N ALA A 104 -7.07 2.28 -4.13
CA ALA A 104 -6.08 2.73 -5.10
C ALA A 104 -6.52 4.03 -5.79
N LEU A 105 -7.81 4.16 -6.13
CA LEU A 105 -8.37 5.37 -6.73
C LEU A 105 -8.44 6.53 -5.74
N SER A 106 -8.74 6.30 -4.46
CA SER A 106 -8.84 7.38 -3.46
C SER A 106 -7.52 8.11 -3.21
N ILE A 107 -6.38 7.46 -3.49
CA ILE A 107 -5.05 8.08 -3.38
C ILE A 107 -4.76 8.98 -4.60
N ARG A 108 -5.39 8.69 -5.74
CA ARG A 108 -5.11 9.32 -7.04
C ARG A 108 -6.10 10.41 -7.40
N ILE A 109 -7.36 10.24 -7.01
CA ILE A 109 -8.48 11.13 -7.36
C ILE A 109 -8.97 11.80 -6.08
N ASP A 110 -8.43 13.00 -5.83
CA ASP A 110 -8.80 13.88 -4.73
C ASP A 110 -8.58 15.35 -5.13
N ALA A 111 -9.10 16.31 -4.38
CA ALA A 111 -9.11 17.74 -4.70
C ALA A 111 -7.72 18.32 -4.95
N ASP A 112 -6.72 17.84 -4.21
CA ASP A 112 -5.34 18.31 -4.23
C ASP A 112 -4.46 17.56 -5.26
N LYS A 113 -4.97 16.50 -5.91
CA LYS A 113 -4.17 15.64 -6.79
C LYS A 113 -4.04 16.18 -8.22
N PRO A 114 -2.92 15.89 -8.92
CA PRO A 114 -2.70 16.36 -10.29
C PRO A 114 -3.80 15.98 -11.29
N LEU A 115 -4.43 14.81 -11.13
CA LEU A 115 -5.52 14.34 -11.98
C LEU A 115 -6.76 15.25 -11.94
N SER A 116 -7.02 15.93 -10.81
CA SER A 116 -8.14 16.87 -10.68
C SER A 116 -7.92 18.13 -11.52
N ARG A 117 -6.67 18.60 -11.62
CA ARG A 117 -6.27 19.71 -12.50
C ARG A 117 -6.38 19.38 -13.99
N LEU A 118 -6.47 18.09 -14.32
CA LEU A 118 -6.66 17.56 -15.68
C LEU A 118 -8.12 17.21 -15.99
N GLY A 119 -9.05 17.50 -15.09
CA GLY A 119 -10.48 17.21 -15.27
C GLY A 119 -10.83 15.72 -15.14
N VAL A 120 -9.95 14.90 -14.55
CA VAL A 120 -10.22 13.48 -14.25
C VAL A 120 -10.83 13.31 -12.84
N GLY A 121 -10.71 14.33 -12.00
CA GLY A 121 -11.34 14.48 -10.68
C GLY A 121 -11.70 15.95 -10.41
N PRO A 122 -11.99 16.33 -9.15
CA PRO A 122 -12.01 15.47 -7.96
C PRO A 122 -13.28 14.62 -7.81
N GLU A 123 -14.35 14.96 -8.54
CA GLU A 123 -15.58 14.17 -8.58
C GLU A 123 -15.30 12.81 -9.24
N PRO A 124 -15.52 11.68 -8.55
CA PRO A 124 -15.08 10.37 -9.03
C PRO A 124 -15.72 9.94 -10.36
N GLU A 125 -16.91 10.43 -10.69
CA GLU A 125 -17.62 10.15 -11.94
C GLU A 125 -16.89 10.70 -13.18
N LYS A 126 -16.05 11.75 -13.04
CA LYS A 126 -15.21 12.26 -14.15
C LYS A 126 -14.28 11.19 -14.71
N LEU A 127 -13.90 10.21 -13.89
CA LEU A 127 -13.13 9.04 -14.33
C LEU A 127 -13.86 8.24 -15.42
N LEU A 128 -15.18 8.15 -15.36
CA LEU A 128 -15.98 7.41 -16.35
C LEU A 128 -15.96 8.13 -17.70
N THR A 129 -16.03 9.46 -17.70
CA THR A 129 -15.87 10.29 -18.91
C THR A 129 -14.48 10.10 -19.52
N TRP A 130 -13.44 10.14 -18.68
CA TRP A 130 -12.07 9.88 -19.12
C TRP A 130 -11.89 8.48 -19.73
N LEU A 131 -12.45 7.45 -19.08
CA LEU A 131 -12.47 6.08 -19.60
C LEU A 131 -13.21 5.98 -20.95
N GLY A 132 -14.33 6.69 -21.12
CA GLY A 132 -15.05 6.73 -22.37
C GLY A 132 -14.20 7.27 -23.53
N ARG A 133 -13.36 8.27 -23.25
CA ARG A 133 -12.48 8.90 -24.24
C ARG A 133 -11.23 8.07 -24.55
N PHE A 134 -10.52 7.60 -23.52
CA PHE A 134 -9.18 7.03 -23.67
C PHE A 134 -9.10 5.50 -23.51
N ALA A 135 -10.17 4.86 -23.03
CA ALA A 135 -10.29 3.42 -22.92
C ALA A 135 -11.68 2.89 -23.34
N PRO A 136 -12.22 3.30 -24.52
CA PRO A 136 -13.57 2.94 -24.93
C PRO A 136 -13.78 1.42 -25.04
N THR A 137 -12.71 0.70 -25.39
CA THR A 137 -12.69 -0.75 -25.60
C THR A 137 -12.67 -1.59 -24.32
N TYR A 138 -12.62 -0.97 -23.13
CA TYR A 138 -12.69 -1.73 -21.88
C TYR A 138 -14.00 -2.51 -21.77
N PRO A 139 -13.96 -3.81 -21.36
CA PRO A 139 -15.16 -4.62 -21.22
C PRO A 139 -16.20 -4.00 -20.29
N ALA A 140 -17.49 -4.22 -20.57
CA ALA A 140 -18.58 -3.71 -19.74
C ALA A 140 -18.44 -4.12 -18.26
N ALA A 141 -18.07 -5.38 -18.01
CA ALA A 141 -17.80 -5.88 -16.65
C ALA A 141 -16.73 -5.05 -15.91
N LYS A 142 -15.67 -4.63 -16.60
CA LYS A 142 -14.61 -3.79 -16.02
C LYS A 142 -15.12 -2.39 -15.70
N LYS A 143 -15.92 -1.79 -16.60
CA LYS A 143 -16.58 -0.50 -16.34
C LYS A 143 -17.52 -0.58 -15.14
N THR A 144 -18.23 -1.70 -14.96
CA THR A 144 -19.04 -1.96 -13.75
C THR A 144 -18.19 -2.03 -12.48
N VAL A 145 -17.03 -2.71 -12.52
CA VAL A 145 -16.12 -2.74 -11.37
C VAL A 145 -15.62 -1.34 -11.03
N VAL A 146 -15.29 -0.51 -12.03
CA VAL A 146 -14.91 0.90 -11.80
C VAL A 146 -16.06 1.67 -11.18
N LYS A 147 -17.29 1.58 -11.69
CA LYS A 147 -18.49 2.21 -11.11
C LYS A 147 -18.68 1.83 -9.63
N LYS A 148 -18.49 0.55 -9.30
CA LYS A 148 -18.52 0.06 -7.92
C LYS A 148 -17.37 0.60 -7.06
N ALA A 149 -16.19 0.73 -7.62
CA ALA A 149 -15.02 1.24 -6.92
C ALA A 149 -15.12 2.75 -6.66
N ILE A 150 -15.68 3.53 -7.59
CA ILE A 150 -15.89 4.96 -7.38
C ILE A 150 -17.10 5.28 -6.48
N ARG A 151 -17.84 4.25 -6.05
CA ARG A 151 -19.05 4.37 -5.23
C ARG A 151 -20.11 5.24 -5.91
N GLU A 152 -20.36 5.00 -7.20
CA GLU A 152 -21.43 5.68 -7.94
C GLU A 152 -22.76 5.52 -7.19
N TRP A 153 -23.57 6.58 -7.15
CA TRP A 153 -24.80 6.64 -6.35
C TRP A 153 -25.72 5.45 -6.61
N GLU A 154 -25.98 5.15 -7.88
CA GLU A 154 -26.86 4.06 -8.32
C GLU A 154 -26.33 2.68 -7.89
N ILE A 155 -25.03 2.55 -7.69
CA ILE A 155 -24.43 1.31 -7.18
C ILE A 155 -24.64 1.18 -5.68
N VAL A 156 -24.45 2.27 -4.93
CA VAL A 156 -24.50 2.25 -3.47
C VAL A 156 -25.92 2.23 -2.94
N PHE A 157 -26.81 3.00 -3.57
CA PHE A 157 -28.17 3.27 -3.12
C PHE A 157 -29.26 2.67 -4.02
N GLY A 158 -28.88 2.01 -5.12
CA GLY A 158 -29.82 1.32 -6.01
C GLY A 158 -30.75 2.29 -6.73
N THR A 159 -32.06 2.06 -6.60
CA THR A 159 -33.11 2.85 -7.27
C THR A 159 -33.56 4.09 -6.49
N MET A 160 -32.91 4.41 -5.36
CA MET A 160 -33.20 5.64 -4.62
C MET A 160 -32.88 6.84 -5.52
N THR A 161 -33.88 7.67 -5.82
CA THR A 161 -33.72 8.72 -6.83
C THR A 161 -32.91 9.90 -6.31
N ASP A 162 -33.22 10.42 -5.11
CA ASP A 162 -32.72 11.76 -4.74
C ASP A 162 -32.22 11.93 -3.30
N THR A 163 -32.70 11.16 -2.32
CA THR A 163 -32.34 11.39 -0.90
C THR A 163 -32.35 10.12 -0.08
N ARG A 164 -31.34 9.95 0.79
CA ARG A 164 -31.34 8.98 1.88
C ARG A 164 -31.35 9.71 3.23
N ASN A 165 -32.41 9.47 4.02
CA ASN A 165 -32.50 9.98 5.39
C ASN A 165 -31.75 9.02 6.33
N MET A 166 -30.79 9.53 7.11
CA MET A 166 -29.98 8.70 8.01
C MET A 166 -30.20 9.12 9.48
N SER A 167 -30.84 8.27 10.27
CA SER A 167 -31.07 8.48 11.71
C SER A 167 -29.86 8.00 12.52
N TRP A 168 -29.01 8.93 12.98
CA TRP A 168 -27.86 8.62 13.85
C TRP A 168 -28.17 8.92 15.31
N GLY A 169 -27.70 8.08 16.24
CA GLY A 169 -28.01 8.17 17.68
C GLY A 169 -27.61 9.48 18.37
N GLN A 170 -26.68 10.25 17.81
CA GLN A 170 -26.32 11.59 18.31
C GLN A 170 -27.15 12.73 17.69
N ALA A 171 -27.94 12.47 16.64
CA ALA A 171 -28.88 13.43 16.03
C ALA A 171 -30.30 13.34 16.63
N ARG A 172 -30.46 12.57 17.71
CA ARG A 172 -31.73 12.46 18.47
C ARG A 172 -31.82 13.36 19.70
N ALA A 173 -30.78 14.11 20.04
CA ALA A 173 -30.88 15.15 21.04
C ALA A 173 -31.21 16.49 20.37
N GLU A 174 -32.47 16.92 20.53
CA GLU A 174 -33.00 18.29 20.40
C GLU A 174 -33.60 18.78 19.09
N ARG A 175 -33.15 18.41 17.87
CA ARG A 175 -33.87 18.78 16.63
C ARG A 175 -33.66 17.74 15.53
N GLY A 176 -34.65 16.86 15.32
CA GLY A 176 -34.60 15.73 14.38
C GLY A 176 -34.23 16.08 12.93
N ARG A 177 -32.94 16.19 12.63
CA ARG A 177 -32.39 16.08 11.28
C ARG A 177 -31.40 14.92 11.28
N GLY A 178 -31.84 13.81 10.71
CA GLY A 178 -30.91 12.84 10.15
C GLY A 178 -30.00 13.53 9.13
N VAL A 179 -28.82 12.96 8.88
CA VAL A 179 -27.99 13.43 7.77
C VAL A 179 -28.73 13.03 6.49
N ASN A 180 -29.26 14.02 5.78
CA ASN A 180 -29.84 13.82 4.45
C ASN A 180 -28.71 13.91 3.44
N ILE A 181 -28.35 12.78 2.83
CA ILE A 181 -27.39 12.78 1.72
C ILE A 181 -28.21 12.78 0.44
N THR A 182 -28.05 13.84 -0.37
CA THR A 182 -28.65 13.93 -1.70
C THR A 182 -27.71 13.36 -2.75
N LYS A 183 -28.27 12.92 -3.87
CA LYS A 183 -27.47 12.45 -5.02
C LYS A 183 -26.51 13.52 -5.54
N GLU A 184 -26.94 14.78 -5.56
CA GLU A 184 -26.11 15.93 -5.94
C GLU A 184 -24.93 16.12 -4.97
N ALA A 185 -25.19 16.15 -3.67
CA ALA A 185 -24.13 16.29 -2.67
C ALA A 185 -23.14 15.11 -2.73
N TRP A 186 -23.64 13.89 -2.95
CA TRP A 186 -22.79 12.72 -3.17
C TRP A 186 -21.90 12.86 -4.41
N GLY A 187 -22.45 13.38 -5.51
CA GLY A 187 -21.74 13.62 -6.76
C GLY A 187 -20.56 14.58 -6.61
N LEU A 188 -20.64 15.54 -5.67
CA LEU A 188 -19.57 16.49 -5.37
C LEU A 188 -18.52 15.95 -4.39
N MET A 189 -18.81 14.86 -3.67
CA MET A 189 -17.88 14.28 -2.70
C MET A 189 -16.72 13.56 -3.37
N VAL A 190 -15.52 13.71 -2.79
CA VAL A 190 -14.36 12.88 -3.16
C VAL A 190 -14.50 11.46 -2.59
N LEU A 191 -13.71 10.51 -3.10
CA LEU A 191 -13.79 9.11 -2.65
C LEU A 191 -13.54 8.95 -1.14
N ARG A 192 -12.65 9.77 -0.58
CA ARG A 192 -12.35 9.78 0.86
C ARG A 192 -13.59 10.10 1.70
N GLU A 193 -14.34 11.13 1.30
CA GLU A 193 -15.58 11.54 1.96
C GLU A 193 -16.68 10.50 1.82
N ARG A 194 -16.85 9.94 0.62
CA ARG A 194 -17.80 8.84 0.37
C ARG A 194 -17.49 7.64 1.27
N ASN A 195 -16.22 7.24 1.36
CA ASN A 195 -15.80 6.14 2.22
C ASN A 195 -16.06 6.42 3.71
N ALA A 196 -15.82 7.66 4.18
CA ALA A 196 -16.12 8.04 5.56
C ALA A 196 -17.64 7.96 5.87
N VAL A 197 -18.49 8.35 4.92
CA VAL A 197 -19.94 8.18 5.03
C VAL A 197 -20.32 6.69 5.09
N LEU A 198 -19.72 5.86 4.23
CA LEU A 198 -19.99 4.43 4.20
C LEU A 198 -19.55 3.72 5.48
N GLU A 199 -18.40 4.06 6.05
CA GLU A 199 -17.94 3.48 7.31
C GLU A 199 -18.86 3.83 8.48
N ARG A 200 -19.40 5.06 8.49
CA ARG A 200 -20.48 5.41 9.41
C ARG A 200 -21.66 4.47 9.16
N LEU A 201 -22.18 4.38 7.94
CA LEU A 201 -23.32 3.50 7.57
C LEU A 201 -23.15 2.06 8.05
N ILE A 202 -22.00 1.45 7.81
CA ILE A 202 -21.67 0.09 8.24
C ILE A 202 -21.75 -0.05 9.76
N SER A 203 -21.34 0.98 10.51
CA SER A 203 -21.38 0.97 11.97
C SER A 203 -22.81 1.05 12.53
N ALA A 204 -23.75 1.62 11.79
CA ALA A 204 -25.17 1.67 12.17
C ALA A 204 -26.01 0.51 11.63
N ASP A 205 -25.63 -0.06 10.48
CA ASP A 205 -26.29 -1.18 9.84
C ASP A 205 -25.26 -2.25 9.44
N PRO A 206 -25.11 -3.31 10.25
CA PRO A 206 -24.22 -4.43 9.95
C PRO A 206 -24.55 -5.19 8.66
N ASN A 207 -25.68 -4.91 7.97
CA ASN A 207 -25.95 -5.50 6.65
C ASN A 207 -25.23 -4.75 5.51
N PHE A 208 -24.61 -3.60 5.78
CA PHE A 208 -23.90 -2.79 4.78
C PHE A 208 -22.44 -3.23 4.52
N LEU A 209 -22.07 -4.48 4.88
CA LEU A 209 -20.69 -5.00 4.89
C LEU A 209 -20.00 -5.10 3.52
N ILE A 210 -20.72 -4.89 2.41
CA ILE A 210 -20.23 -5.12 1.04
C ILE A 210 -19.00 -4.24 0.70
N TYR A 211 -18.79 -3.15 1.43
CA TYR A 211 -17.76 -2.15 1.12
C TYR A 211 -16.52 -2.20 2.02
N ASN A 212 -16.39 -3.20 2.91
CA ASN A 212 -15.21 -3.39 3.75
C ASN A 212 -14.73 -4.86 3.72
N ASP A 213 -13.66 -5.12 2.95
CA ASP A 213 -13.16 -6.50 2.73
C ASP A 213 -12.64 -7.17 3.98
N GLN A 214 -11.99 -6.43 4.87
CA GLN A 214 -11.47 -6.98 6.12
C GLN A 214 -12.61 -7.45 7.01
N ARG A 215 -13.66 -6.62 7.16
CA ARG A 215 -14.86 -7.00 7.90
C ARG A 215 -15.60 -8.15 7.22
N LEU A 216 -15.67 -8.17 5.89
CA LEU A 216 -16.31 -9.26 5.14
C LEU A 216 -15.55 -10.59 5.28
N ALA A 217 -14.23 -10.58 5.20
CA ALA A 217 -13.39 -11.75 5.39
C ALA A 217 -13.45 -12.25 6.84
N ALA A 218 -13.33 -11.36 7.82
CA ALA A 218 -13.47 -11.68 9.24
C ALA A 218 -14.86 -12.24 9.55
N ALA A 219 -15.93 -11.65 9.00
CA ALA A 219 -17.30 -12.15 9.17
C ALA A 219 -17.48 -13.57 8.60
N ARG A 220 -16.92 -13.86 7.41
CA ARG A 220 -16.97 -15.20 6.82
C ARG A 220 -16.21 -16.23 7.65
N GLN A 221 -15.01 -15.91 8.11
CA GLN A 221 -14.20 -16.81 8.94
C GLN A 221 -14.86 -17.05 10.29
N ASN A 222 -15.38 -16.00 10.93
CA ASN A 222 -16.11 -16.09 12.19
C ASN A 222 -17.41 -16.88 12.02
N SER A 223 -18.11 -16.76 10.90
CA SER A 223 -19.34 -17.53 10.65
C SER A 223 -19.07 -19.03 10.52
N ALA A 224 -18.02 -19.43 9.80
CA ALA A 224 -17.65 -20.85 9.72
C ALA A 224 -17.22 -21.41 11.08
N LEU A 225 -16.44 -20.64 11.85
CA LEU A 225 -16.05 -21.03 13.21
C LEU A 225 -17.25 -21.06 14.18
N ASP A 226 -18.19 -20.14 14.07
CA ASP A 226 -19.42 -20.10 14.89
C ASP A 226 -20.26 -21.36 14.70
N VAL A 227 -20.39 -21.87 13.47
CA VAL A 227 -21.09 -23.14 13.20
C VAL A 227 -20.42 -24.31 13.95
N ASP A 228 -19.10 -24.44 13.84
CA ASP A 228 -18.36 -25.53 14.49
C ASP A 228 -18.36 -25.39 16.02
N VAL A 229 -18.26 -24.16 16.52
CA VAL A 229 -18.33 -23.85 17.96
C VAL A 229 -19.70 -24.17 18.52
N ARG A 230 -20.79 -23.83 17.83
CA ARG A 230 -22.15 -24.19 18.27
C ARG A 230 -22.36 -25.69 18.30
N ALA A 231 -21.83 -26.42 17.32
CA ALA A 231 -21.89 -27.88 17.30
C ALA A 231 -21.12 -28.47 18.49
N LEU A 232 -19.93 -27.94 18.79
CA LEU A 232 -19.15 -28.34 19.97
C LEU A 232 -19.92 -28.04 21.26
N ILE A 233 -20.42 -26.81 21.44
CA ILE A 233 -21.17 -26.39 22.64
C ILE A 233 -22.36 -27.34 22.85
N ALA A 234 -23.14 -27.65 21.80
CA ALA A 234 -24.27 -28.57 21.92
C ALA A 234 -23.90 -29.99 22.36
N SER A 235 -22.63 -30.39 22.17
CA SER A 235 -22.13 -31.70 22.60
C SER A 235 -21.59 -31.72 24.04
N LEU A 236 -21.43 -30.57 24.68
CA LEU A 236 -20.87 -30.48 26.03
C LEU A 236 -21.86 -30.93 27.11
N PRO A 237 -21.40 -31.36 28.29
CA PRO A 237 -22.24 -31.53 29.48
C PRO A 237 -23.06 -30.26 29.84
N PRO A 238 -24.28 -30.40 30.40
CA PRO A 238 -25.18 -29.26 30.64
C PRO A 238 -24.59 -28.13 31.49
N ASP A 239 -23.77 -28.46 32.48
CA ASP A 239 -23.07 -27.50 33.33
C ASP A 239 -22.08 -26.64 32.52
N GLN A 240 -21.33 -27.26 31.61
CA GLN A 240 -20.41 -26.56 30.71
C GLN A 240 -21.15 -25.76 29.63
N GLN A 241 -22.27 -26.29 29.10
CA GLN A 241 -23.13 -25.54 28.18
C GLN A 241 -23.65 -24.25 28.82
N SER A 242 -24.10 -24.32 30.07
CA SER A 242 -24.65 -23.16 30.79
C SER A 242 -23.61 -22.05 31.00
N GLN A 243 -22.33 -22.41 31.07
CA GLN A 243 -21.24 -21.42 31.18
C GLN A 243 -20.99 -20.66 29.87
N LEU A 244 -21.46 -21.17 28.73
CA LEU A 244 -21.23 -20.58 27.40
C LEU A 244 -22.51 -19.94 26.83
N ALA A 245 -23.68 -20.47 27.20
CA ALA A 245 -24.97 -20.02 26.72
C ALA A 245 -25.21 -18.52 26.97
N GLY A 246 -25.70 -17.82 25.95
CA GLY A 246 -26.04 -16.38 26.02
C GLY A 246 -24.84 -15.42 26.04
N LYS A 247 -23.60 -15.91 26.03
CA LYS A 247 -22.40 -15.07 25.99
C LYS A 247 -22.08 -14.62 24.56
N PRO A 248 -21.44 -13.44 24.38
CA PRO A 248 -20.86 -13.04 23.10
C PRO A 248 -19.90 -14.10 22.55
N PHE A 249 -19.82 -14.22 21.21
CA PHE A 249 -18.99 -15.24 20.56
C PHE A 249 -17.52 -15.21 21.01
N GLY A 250 -16.93 -14.01 21.15
CA GLY A 250 -15.56 -13.86 21.66
C GLY A 250 -15.37 -14.45 23.06
N ASP A 251 -16.33 -14.23 23.96
CA ASP A 251 -16.31 -14.78 25.32
C ASP A 251 -16.47 -16.31 25.30
N GLN A 252 -17.30 -16.84 24.39
CA GLN A 252 -17.43 -18.28 24.21
C GLN A 252 -16.09 -18.91 23.78
N LEU A 253 -15.41 -18.30 22.81
CA LEU A 253 -14.08 -18.76 22.36
C LEU A 253 -13.04 -18.73 23.49
N TYR A 254 -13.03 -17.65 24.29
CA TYR A 254 -12.14 -17.50 25.44
C TYR A 254 -12.36 -18.62 26.47
N LEU A 255 -13.62 -18.83 26.86
CA LEU A 255 -13.98 -19.85 27.85
C LEU A 255 -13.72 -21.27 27.34
N LEU A 256 -14.04 -21.57 26.08
CA LEU A 256 -13.74 -22.86 25.46
C LEU A 256 -12.24 -23.15 25.45
N GLY A 257 -11.42 -22.15 25.11
CA GLY A 257 -9.96 -22.25 25.20
C GLY A 257 -9.48 -22.63 26.60
N ASN A 258 -9.97 -21.90 27.62
CA ASN A 258 -9.63 -22.19 29.02
C ASN A 258 -10.12 -23.57 29.49
N MET A 259 -11.26 -24.04 28.98
CA MET A 259 -11.76 -25.38 29.27
C MET A 259 -10.86 -26.46 28.66
N PHE A 260 -10.30 -26.27 27.46
CA PHE A 260 -9.42 -27.28 26.84
C PHE A 260 -8.18 -27.58 27.66
N ASP A 261 -7.64 -26.58 28.36
CA ASP A 261 -6.44 -26.72 29.19
C ASP A 261 -6.71 -27.47 30.51
N ASN A 262 -7.97 -27.45 30.98
CA ASN A 262 -8.33 -27.87 32.34
C ASN A 262 -9.42 -28.97 32.40
N SER A 263 -9.83 -29.54 31.26
CA SER A 263 -10.96 -30.48 31.22
C SER A 263 -10.78 -31.66 30.26
N THR A 264 -11.68 -32.64 30.37
CA THR A 264 -11.80 -33.80 29.47
C THR A 264 -12.56 -33.50 28.17
N ILE A 265 -12.83 -32.22 27.86
CA ILE A 265 -13.56 -31.85 26.64
C ILE A 265 -12.80 -32.35 25.41
N THR A 266 -13.42 -33.29 24.72
CA THR A 266 -12.87 -33.87 23.49
C THR A 266 -13.34 -33.02 22.31
N ALA A 267 -12.38 -32.38 21.64
CA ALA A 267 -12.58 -31.67 20.39
C ALA A 267 -11.46 -32.09 19.43
N SER A 268 -11.72 -32.05 18.13
CA SER A 268 -10.67 -32.35 17.15
C SER A 268 -9.49 -31.37 17.33
N PRO A 269 -8.24 -31.82 17.11
CA PRO A 269 -7.07 -30.94 17.19
C PRO A 269 -7.22 -29.67 16.34
N ASP A 270 -7.80 -29.80 15.14
CA ASP A 270 -8.06 -28.68 14.23
C ASP A 270 -9.04 -27.66 14.82
N LEU A 271 -10.14 -28.11 15.43
CA LEU A 271 -11.10 -27.20 16.05
C LEU A 271 -10.51 -26.50 17.26
N ARG A 272 -9.71 -27.22 18.08
CA ARG A 272 -8.97 -26.62 19.19
C ARG A 272 -8.00 -25.54 18.71
N ALA A 273 -7.24 -25.81 17.65
CA ALA A 273 -6.31 -24.85 17.06
C ALA A 273 -7.03 -23.60 16.53
N ARG A 274 -8.19 -23.75 15.87
CA ARG A 274 -9.02 -22.63 15.40
C ARG A 274 -9.57 -21.77 16.53
N ILE A 275 -10.08 -22.40 17.59
CA ILE A 275 -10.59 -21.68 18.76
C ILE A 275 -9.43 -20.93 19.44
N ASN A 276 -8.30 -21.61 19.65
CA ASN A 276 -7.11 -21.00 20.28
C ASN A 276 -6.51 -19.86 19.45
N SER A 277 -6.54 -19.95 18.12
CA SER A 277 -6.04 -18.88 17.26
C SER A 277 -6.96 -17.64 17.25
N ALA A 278 -8.28 -17.84 17.36
CA ALA A 278 -9.30 -16.81 17.29
C ALA A 278 -9.62 -16.13 18.64
N ARG A 279 -9.41 -16.82 19.76
CA ARG A 279 -9.64 -16.23 21.10
C ARG A 279 -8.54 -15.24 21.50
N THR A 280 -8.87 -14.43 22.51
CA THR A 280 -7.90 -13.59 23.23
C THR A 280 -6.97 -14.43 24.11
N SER A 281 -5.79 -13.88 24.42
CA SER A 281 -4.81 -14.51 25.31
C SER A 281 -5.31 -14.65 26.74
N LEU A 282 -5.06 -15.82 27.33
CA LEU A 282 -5.12 -16.05 28.77
C LEU A 282 -3.94 -15.35 29.46
N PRO A 283 -4.04 -15.00 30.76
CA PRO A 283 -2.98 -14.25 31.45
C PRO A 283 -1.57 -14.84 31.34
N GLN A 284 -1.42 -16.18 31.35
CA GLN A 284 -0.15 -16.88 31.21
C GLN A 284 0.46 -16.82 29.81
N GLU A 285 -0.37 -16.56 28.80
CA GLU A 285 0.00 -16.42 27.39
C GLU A 285 0.38 -14.97 27.08
N VAL A 286 -0.03 -14.01 27.92
CA VAL A 286 0.25 -12.59 27.71
C VAL A 286 1.74 -12.30 27.89
N LEU A 287 2.35 -11.75 26.84
CA LEU A 287 3.71 -11.21 26.90
C LEU A 287 3.69 -9.82 27.54
N GLN A 288 3.90 -9.75 28.85
CA GLN A 288 4.08 -8.50 29.59
C GLN A 288 5.31 -7.72 29.07
N SER A 289 5.38 -6.42 29.39
CA SER A 289 6.44 -5.54 28.87
C SER A 289 7.86 -6.08 29.07
N GLN A 290 8.17 -6.57 30.27
CA GLN A 290 9.48 -7.16 30.57
C GLN A 290 9.73 -8.45 29.78
N HIS A 291 8.74 -9.33 29.65
CA HIS A 291 8.86 -10.55 28.84
C HIS A 291 9.12 -10.23 27.36
N ARG A 292 8.49 -9.17 26.83
CA ARG A 292 8.72 -8.73 25.45
C ARG A 292 10.14 -8.23 25.22
N GLN A 293 10.72 -7.49 26.17
CA GLN A 293 12.11 -7.03 26.09
C GLN A 293 13.11 -8.20 26.12
N VAL A 294 12.90 -9.14 27.05
CA VAL A 294 13.72 -10.35 27.17
C VAL A 294 13.62 -11.19 25.89
N LEU A 295 12.40 -11.46 25.43
CA LEU A 295 12.15 -12.24 24.22
C LEU A 295 12.78 -11.59 22.99
N GLY A 296 12.65 -10.28 22.81
CA GLY A 296 13.31 -9.55 21.70
C GLY A 296 14.83 -9.76 21.70
N THR A 297 15.45 -9.70 22.87
CA THR A 297 16.90 -9.96 23.03
C THR A 297 17.27 -11.39 22.64
N MET A 298 16.48 -12.38 23.07
CA MET A 298 16.70 -13.79 22.72
C MET A 298 16.50 -14.05 21.22
N LEU A 299 15.53 -13.38 20.60
CA LEU A 299 15.23 -13.51 19.17
C LEU A 299 16.34 -12.97 18.27
N ASN A 300 17.15 -12.00 18.71
CA ASN A 300 18.29 -11.50 17.92
C ASN A 300 19.19 -12.64 17.43
N THR A 301 19.58 -13.53 18.34
CA THR A 301 20.47 -14.65 18.03
C THR A 301 19.71 -15.82 17.40
N ALA A 302 18.53 -16.14 17.92
CA ALA A 302 17.74 -17.28 17.43
C ALA A 302 17.30 -17.08 15.97
N VAL A 303 16.78 -15.89 15.64
CA VAL A 303 16.41 -15.57 14.25
C VAL A 303 17.65 -15.48 13.38
N ALA A 304 18.74 -14.86 13.85
CA ALA A 304 19.96 -14.79 13.04
C ALA A 304 20.48 -16.18 12.67
N SER A 305 20.39 -17.16 13.58
CA SER A 305 20.73 -18.55 13.29
C SER A 305 19.78 -19.19 12.28
N GLU A 306 18.50 -18.90 12.39
CA GLU A 306 17.44 -19.43 11.53
C GLU A 306 17.54 -18.95 10.06
N LEU A 307 17.97 -17.70 9.87
CA LEU A 307 18.13 -17.08 8.54
C LEU A 307 19.31 -17.63 7.75
N ARG A 308 20.40 -18.02 8.43
CA ARG A 308 21.65 -18.44 7.79
C ARG A 308 21.45 -19.62 6.84
N GLY A 309 22.21 -19.62 5.74
CA GLY A 309 22.24 -20.73 4.79
C GLY A 309 21.09 -20.70 3.77
N THR A 310 20.30 -19.63 3.77
CA THR A 310 19.39 -19.27 2.68
C THR A 310 19.90 -18.01 2.00
N GLN A 311 19.74 -17.92 0.68
CA GLN A 311 20.22 -16.74 -0.05
C GLN A 311 19.50 -15.46 0.40
N ALA A 312 18.19 -15.53 0.63
CA ALA A 312 17.43 -14.39 1.12
C ALA A 312 17.73 -14.06 2.59
N GLY A 313 17.94 -15.07 3.44
CA GLY A 313 18.29 -14.86 4.85
C GLY A 313 19.69 -14.28 5.01
N ASP A 314 20.68 -14.73 4.24
CA ASP A 314 22.04 -14.15 4.25
C ASP A 314 22.03 -12.69 3.80
N ARG A 315 21.17 -12.32 2.84
CA ARG A 315 20.95 -10.92 2.44
C ARG A 315 20.30 -10.10 3.55
N ALA A 316 19.30 -10.67 4.23
CA ALA A 316 18.65 -10.01 5.36
C ALA A 316 19.67 -9.74 6.49
N LEU A 317 20.56 -10.68 6.77
CA LEU A 317 21.64 -10.50 7.75
C LEU A 317 22.65 -9.44 7.32
N ALA A 318 23.00 -9.38 6.04
CA ALA A 318 23.92 -8.37 5.51
C ALA A 318 23.40 -6.93 5.65
N ALA A 319 22.08 -6.72 5.72
CA ALA A 319 21.47 -5.41 6.01
C ALA A 319 21.76 -4.91 7.45
N PHE A 320 22.23 -5.81 8.34
CA PHE A 320 22.55 -5.55 9.74
C PHE A 320 23.98 -6.02 10.07
N PRO A 321 25.03 -5.31 9.62
CA PRO A 321 26.42 -5.73 9.85
C PRO A 321 26.81 -5.81 11.34
N GLY A 322 26.11 -5.09 12.22
CA GLY A 322 26.26 -5.17 13.67
C GLY A 322 25.40 -6.25 14.35
N GLY A 323 24.74 -7.11 13.58
CA GLY A 323 23.74 -8.08 14.06
C GLY A 323 22.33 -7.51 14.11
N LEU A 324 21.34 -8.42 14.14
CA LEU A 324 19.93 -8.07 14.23
C LEU A 324 19.62 -7.33 15.54
N ARG A 325 18.71 -6.36 15.44
CA ARG A 325 18.09 -5.66 16.58
C ARG A 325 16.59 -5.88 16.51
N ILE A 326 16.08 -6.76 17.36
CA ILE A 326 14.69 -7.19 17.40
C ILE A 326 14.08 -6.71 18.72
N THR A 327 12.91 -6.08 18.61
CA THR A 327 12.03 -5.82 19.74
C THR A 327 10.69 -6.50 19.52
N VAL A 328 10.02 -6.86 20.61
CA VAL A 328 8.65 -7.38 20.56
C VAL A 328 7.72 -6.32 21.13
N ALA A 329 6.73 -5.88 20.36
CA ALA A 329 5.77 -4.88 20.80
C ALA A 329 4.50 -4.99 19.95
N PRO A 330 3.35 -4.46 20.40
CA PRO A 330 2.17 -4.36 19.54
C PRO A 330 2.50 -3.58 18.26
N VAL A 331 2.10 -4.12 17.11
CA VAL A 331 2.19 -3.44 15.81
C VAL A 331 0.78 -3.26 15.26
N GLU A 332 0.39 -2.02 14.99
CA GLU A 332 -0.93 -1.74 14.43
C GLU A 332 -0.98 -2.13 12.95
N GLY A 333 -2.00 -2.90 12.56
CA GLY A 333 -2.30 -3.21 11.16
C GLY A 333 -1.28 -4.11 10.45
N GLY A 334 -0.32 -4.71 11.17
CA GLY A 334 0.75 -5.51 10.59
C GLY A 334 1.32 -6.56 11.54
N TYR A 335 2.31 -7.31 11.04
CA TYR A 335 2.99 -8.38 11.80
C TYR A 335 4.40 -7.96 12.26
N SER A 336 4.91 -6.89 11.67
CA SER A 336 6.24 -6.34 11.91
C SER A 336 6.32 -4.91 11.38
N ARG A 337 7.34 -4.17 11.82
CA ARG A 337 7.79 -2.92 11.18
C ARG A 337 9.28 -2.71 11.39
N TYR A 338 9.93 -2.08 10.43
CA TYR A 338 11.28 -1.53 10.58
C TYR A 338 11.21 -0.10 11.14
N ASP A 339 11.95 0.14 12.21
CA ASP A 339 12.11 1.45 12.84
C ASP A 339 13.43 2.06 12.40
N ALA A 340 13.37 3.01 11.46
CA ALA A 340 14.56 3.61 10.86
C ALA A 340 15.38 4.47 11.83
N ALA A 341 14.72 5.09 12.81
CA ALA A 341 15.36 5.96 13.80
C ALA A 341 16.26 5.14 14.76
N THR A 342 15.80 3.95 15.16
CA THR A 342 16.55 3.08 16.08
C THR A 342 17.34 1.98 15.38
N GLY A 343 17.07 1.74 14.09
CA GLY A 343 17.62 0.63 13.34
C GLY A 343 17.11 -0.73 13.80
N THR A 344 15.85 -0.80 14.28
CA THR A 344 15.27 -1.97 14.96
C THR A 344 14.15 -2.59 14.13
N ILE A 345 14.08 -3.91 14.11
CA ILE A 345 12.92 -4.67 13.64
C ILE A 345 11.98 -4.90 14.82
N VAL A 346 10.77 -4.37 14.74
CA VAL A 346 9.71 -4.61 15.73
C VAL A 346 8.86 -5.76 15.22
N LEU A 347 8.77 -6.85 15.99
CA LEU A 347 7.88 -7.97 15.74
C LEU A 347 6.61 -7.84 16.58
N ASP A 348 5.46 -8.10 15.97
CA ASP A 348 4.17 -7.95 16.63
C ASP A 348 3.99 -8.96 17.77
N SER A 349 3.71 -8.44 18.96
CA SER A 349 3.49 -9.28 20.15
C SER A 349 2.22 -10.11 20.05
N GLU A 350 1.16 -9.63 19.38
CA GLU A 350 -0.10 -10.38 19.26
C GLU A 350 0.04 -11.57 18.32
N THR A 351 0.84 -11.44 17.26
CA THR A 351 1.17 -12.52 16.33
C THR A 351 1.96 -13.63 17.02
N ILE A 352 2.94 -13.27 17.84
CA ILE A 352 3.71 -14.24 18.65
C ILE A 352 2.78 -14.92 19.68
N GLN A 353 1.96 -14.16 20.38
CA GLN A 353 1.00 -14.70 21.35
C GLN A 353 -0.03 -15.62 20.69
N GLN A 354 -0.52 -15.29 19.49
CA GLN A 354 -1.40 -16.18 18.72
C GLN A 354 -0.73 -17.53 18.47
N TYR A 355 0.52 -17.52 18.04
CA TYR A 355 1.27 -18.76 17.84
C TYR A 355 1.46 -19.53 19.15
N MET A 356 1.77 -18.84 20.25
CA MET A 356 1.86 -19.45 21.58
C MET A 356 0.55 -20.16 21.96
N ARG A 357 -0.61 -19.53 21.75
CA ARG A 357 -1.93 -20.14 22.00
C ARG A 357 -2.16 -21.40 21.17
N MET A 358 -1.80 -21.36 19.89
CA MET A 358 -1.93 -22.51 19.00
C MET A 358 -1.07 -23.69 19.45
N LYS A 359 0.07 -23.43 20.09
CA LYS A 359 1.02 -24.45 20.56
C LYS A 359 0.89 -24.80 22.04
N GLY A 360 0.03 -24.13 22.79
CA GLY A 360 -0.09 -24.28 24.24
C GLY A 360 1.15 -23.78 25.01
N TYR A 361 1.85 -22.79 24.47
CA TYR A 361 3.02 -22.19 25.12
C TYR A 361 2.60 -21.06 26.08
N THR A 362 3.38 -20.90 27.14
CA THR A 362 3.26 -19.76 28.06
C THR A 362 4.43 -18.82 27.87
N SER A 363 4.30 -17.58 28.35
CA SER A 363 5.41 -16.63 28.33
C SER A 363 6.65 -17.18 29.03
N SER A 364 6.48 -17.83 30.19
CA SER A 364 7.56 -18.46 30.95
C SER A 364 8.26 -19.59 30.18
N THR A 365 7.49 -20.48 29.54
CA THR A 365 8.08 -21.63 28.83
C THR A 365 8.85 -21.21 27.59
N VAL A 366 8.37 -20.21 26.84
CA VAL A 366 9.09 -19.71 25.65
C VAL A 366 10.46 -19.14 26.03
N MET A 367 10.55 -18.45 27.18
CA MET A 367 11.82 -17.86 27.64
C MET A 367 12.78 -18.89 28.25
N SER A 368 12.28 -20.01 28.77
CA SER A 368 13.09 -21.02 29.45
C SER A 368 13.40 -22.26 28.59
N ASN A 369 12.68 -22.46 27.49
CA ASN A 369 12.84 -23.61 26.59
C ASN A 369 13.44 -23.19 25.24
N PRO A 370 14.73 -23.51 24.96
CA PRO A 370 15.38 -23.16 23.69
C PRO A 370 14.68 -23.69 22.45
N ALA A 371 14.01 -24.85 22.54
CA ALA A 371 13.27 -25.41 21.41
C ALA A 371 12.03 -24.59 21.06
N GLN A 372 11.29 -24.11 22.08
CA GLN A 372 10.14 -23.22 21.87
C GLN A 372 10.59 -21.87 21.31
N LEU A 373 11.68 -21.31 21.82
CA LEU A 373 12.27 -20.09 21.27
C LEU A 373 12.68 -20.26 19.80
N ALA A 374 13.34 -21.37 19.45
CA ALA A 374 13.74 -21.66 18.08
C ALA A 374 12.52 -21.82 17.16
N GLU A 375 11.43 -22.40 17.65
CA GLU A 375 10.17 -22.53 16.90
C GLU A 375 9.53 -21.15 16.64
N ILE A 376 9.51 -20.25 17.64
CA ILE A 376 9.08 -18.85 17.46
C ILE A 376 9.97 -18.12 16.45
N ALA A 377 11.28 -18.32 16.52
CA ALA A 377 12.23 -17.73 15.57
C ALA A 377 11.97 -18.22 14.14
N LYS A 378 11.74 -19.53 13.95
CA LYS A 378 11.30 -20.12 12.67
C LYS A 378 10.05 -19.45 12.15
N TYR A 379 9.01 -19.40 12.98
CA TYR A 379 7.71 -18.82 12.63
C TYR A 379 7.82 -17.35 12.22
N MET A 380 8.57 -16.53 12.98
CA MET A 380 8.68 -15.09 12.73
C MET A 380 9.76 -14.71 11.72
N SER A 381 10.62 -15.64 11.29
CA SER A 381 11.75 -15.34 10.40
C SER A 381 11.36 -14.70 9.05
N PRO A 382 10.23 -15.03 8.38
CA PRO A 382 9.83 -14.32 7.17
C PRO A 382 9.57 -12.83 7.41
N ALA A 383 8.98 -12.45 8.55
CA ALA A 383 8.76 -11.06 8.90
C ALA A 383 10.10 -10.30 9.06
N VAL A 384 11.11 -10.94 9.65
CA VAL A 384 12.45 -10.34 9.78
C VAL A 384 13.10 -10.12 8.41
N VAL A 385 12.95 -11.06 7.48
CA VAL A 385 13.45 -10.90 6.10
C VAL A 385 12.74 -9.76 5.37
N TYR A 386 11.43 -9.65 5.55
CA TYR A 386 10.64 -8.55 4.99
C TYR A 386 11.14 -7.19 5.50
N GLU A 387 11.29 -7.02 6.82
CA GLU A 387 11.77 -5.77 7.40
C GLU A 387 13.24 -5.47 7.08
N ALA A 388 14.06 -6.50 6.85
CA ALA A 388 15.44 -6.31 6.40
C ALA A 388 15.52 -5.69 4.99
N ALA A 389 14.52 -5.92 4.13
CA ALA A 389 14.43 -5.21 2.86
C ALA A 389 14.17 -3.71 3.09
N HIS A 390 13.27 -3.34 4.00
CA HIS A 390 13.05 -1.94 4.35
C HIS A 390 14.28 -1.26 4.95
N LYS A 391 15.04 -1.98 5.79
CA LYS A 391 16.36 -1.52 6.24
C LYS A 391 17.29 -1.23 5.05
N SER A 392 17.38 -2.16 4.10
CA SER A 392 18.24 -2.04 2.92
C SER A 392 17.84 -0.85 2.03
N GLN A 393 16.54 -0.63 1.87
CA GLN A 393 15.99 0.51 1.14
C GLN A 393 16.32 1.84 1.84
N ALA A 394 16.16 1.92 3.16
CA ALA A 394 16.48 3.11 3.95
C ALA A 394 17.99 3.42 3.93
N ASP A 395 18.84 2.40 3.98
CA ASP A 395 20.29 2.60 3.83
C ASP A 395 20.64 3.07 2.43
N TRP A 396 20.05 2.46 1.40
CA TRP A 396 20.27 2.86 0.02
C TRP A 396 19.91 4.33 -0.20
N SER A 397 18.71 4.76 0.22
CA SER A 397 18.28 6.15 0.05
C SER A 397 19.17 7.12 0.82
N ARG A 398 19.59 6.76 2.04
CA ARG A 398 20.54 7.55 2.84
C ARG A 398 21.89 7.67 2.14
N THR A 399 22.43 6.58 1.59
CA THR A 399 23.69 6.58 0.84
C THR A 399 23.61 7.41 -0.44
N GLN A 400 22.46 7.36 -1.14
CA GLN A 400 22.22 8.21 -2.31
C GLN A 400 21.91 9.67 -1.93
N GLY A 401 21.58 9.93 -0.67
CA GLY A 401 21.13 11.23 -0.20
C GLY A 401 19.83 11.69 -0.85
N ILE A 402 18.89 10.78 -1.14
CA ILE A 402 17.62 11.06 -1.85
C ILE A 402 16.40 10.81 -0.97
N TYR A 403 15.31 11.54 -1.23
CA TYR A 403 14.02 11.28 -0.58
C TYR A 403 13.47 9.90 -0.97
N LEU A 404 13.04 9.08 -0.03
CA LEU A 404 12.45 7.75 -0.30
C LEU A 404 10.96 7.74 0.07
N PRO A 405 10.04 7.94 -0.89
CA PRO A 405 8.63 7.81 -0.60
C PRO A 405 8.29 6.36 -0.27
N ARG A 406 7.38 6.13 0.68
CA ARG A 406 6.79 4.81 0.91
C ARG A 406 5.80 4.49 -0.22
N THR A 407 6.11 3.48 -1.02
CA THR A 407 5.40 3.15 -2.26
C THR A 407 5.15 1.65 -2.38
N GLN A 408 4.29 1.27 -3.33
CA GLN A 408 4.08 -0.13 -3.70
C GLN A 408 5.40 -0.83 -4.08
N GLU A 409 6.33 -0.15 -4.73
CA GLU A 409 7.62 -0.70 -5.14
C GLU A 409 8.48 -1.13 -3.94
N ASN A 410 8.47 -0.35 -2.85
CA ASN A 410 9.15 -0.74 -1.61
C ASN A 410 8.62 -2.08 -1.08
N GLU A 411 7.29 -2.21 -1.05
CA GLU A 411 6.64 -3.39 -0.51
C GLU A 411 6.77 -4.60 -1.45
N ILE A 412 6.80 -4.39 -2.77
CA ILE A 412 7.05 -5.46 -3.75
C ILE A 412 8.46 -6.03 -3.58
N GLU A 413 9.48 -5.19 -3.40
CA GLU A 413 10.84 -5.65 -3.11
C GLU A 413 10.90 -6.45 -1.81
N ALA A 414 10.29 -5.93 -0.74
CA ALA A 414 10.25 -6.60 0.56
C ALA A 414 9.52 -7.95 0.49
N MET A 415 8.34 -7.99 -0.12
CA MET A 415 7.58 -9.23 -0.33
C MET A 415 8.30 -10.22 -1.25
N ALA A 416 9.05 -9.74 -2.25
CA ALA A 416 9.81 -10.62 -3.13
C ALA A 416 10.98 -11.29 -2.37
N LEU A 417 11.67 -10.55 -1.51
CA LEU A 417 12.75 -11.12 -0.67
C LEU A 417 12.18 -12.13 0.34
N GLU A 418 11.07 -11.78 1.00
CA GLU A 418 10.34 -12.69 1.89
C GLU A 418 9.82 -13.93 1.16
N GLY A 419 9.25 -13.75 -0.04
CA GLY A 419 8.75 -14.84 -0.87
C GLY A 419 9.86 -15.79 -1.30
N LEU A 420 11.03 -15.26 -1.65
CA LEU A 420 12.23 -16.06 -1.90
C LEU A 420 12.62 -16.85 -0.65
N TYR A 421 12.80 -16.18 0.50
CA TYR A 421 13.18 -16.83 1.77
C TYR A 421 12.21 -17.95 2.16
N THR A 422 10.91 -17.66 2.13
CA THR A 422 9.88 -18.62 2.51
C THR A 422 9.88 -19.80 1.54
N THR A 423 10.08 -19.57 0.23
CA THR A 423 10.22 -20.65 -0.75
C THR A 423 11.45 -21.52 -0.47
N GLU A 424 12.60 -20.91 -0.14
CA GLU A 424 13.80 -21.64 0.25
C GLU A 424 13.55 -22.55 1.45
N LYS A 425 12.96 -22.00 2.52
CA LYS A 425 12.73 -22.72 3.77
C LYS A 425 11.66 -23.81 3.63
N LEU A 426 10.56 -23.54 2.94
CA LEU A 426 9.54 -24.57 2.64
C LEU A 426 10.13 -25.76 1.88
N SER A 427 11.15 -25.53 1.04
CA SER A 427 11.80 -26.59 0.27
C SER A 427 12.92 -27.34 1.01
N LYS A 428 13.64 -26.67 1.91
CA LYS A 428 14.89 -27.20 2.52
C LYS A 428 14.77 -27.54 4.01
N ASP A 429 13.81 -26.96 4.72
CA ASP A 429 13.65 -27.12 6.17
C ASP A 429 12.29 -27.74 6.47
N THR A 430 12.29 -29.05 6.75
CA THR A 430 11.08 -29.83 7.05
C THR A 430 10.35 -29.30 8.28
N GLY A 431 11.08 -28.82 9.30
CA GLY A 431 10.50 -28.23 10.49
C GLY A 431 9.79 -26.91 10.18
N PHE A 432 10.40 -26.04 9.39
CA PHE A 432 9.77 -24.81 8.93
C PHE A 432 8.52 -25.09 8.08
N ASN A 433 8.61 -26.06 7.15
CA ASN A 433 7.48 -26.46 6.32
C ASN A 433 6.31 -26.97 7.17
N GLN A 434 6.58 -27.81 8.16
CA GLN A 434 5.56 -28.31 9.09
C GLN A 434 4.91 -27.16 9.85
N ILE A 435 5.71 -26.28 10.48
CA ILE A 435 5.23 -25.11 11.23
C ILE A 435 4.27 -24.25 10.38
N MET A 436 4.69 -23.90 9.17
CA MET A 436 3.89 -23.03 8.29
C MET A 436 2.66 -23.74 7.73
N SER A 437 2.79 -25.02 7.35
CA SER A 437 1.69 -25.81 6.79
C SER A 437 0.59 -26.09 7.82
N ASP A 438 0.96 -26.41 9.06
CA ASP A 438 0.01 -26.64 10.15
C ASP A 438 -0.68 -25.34 10.58
N SER A 439 0.06 -24.22 10.53
CA SER A 439 -0.46 -22.94 11.01
C SER A 439 -1.33 -22.22 9.98
N ARG A 440 -1.15 -22.47 8.66
CA ARG A 440 -1.81 -21.69 7.60
C ARG A 440 -3.34 -21.72 7.64
N ALA A 441 -3.94 -22.79 8.16
CA ALA A 441 -5.40 -22.91 8.25
C ALA A 441 -5.99 -22.01 9.35
N PHE A 442 -5.16 -21.60 10.32
CA PHE A 442 -5.62 -21.01 11.58
C PHE A 442 -4.98 -19.65 11.89
N SER A 443 -3.85 -19.32 11.25
CA SER A 443 -3.20 -18.02 11.35
C SER A 443 -3.16 -17.30 10.01
N THR A 444 -3.69 -16.07 9.99
CA THR A 444 -3.64 -15.19 8.82
C THR A 444 -2.20 -14.85 8.44
N TYR A 445 -1.29 -14.79 9.42
CA TYR A 445 0.14 -14.61 9.18
C TYR A 445 0.70 -15.78 8.37
N ALA A 446 0.62 -17.01 8.89
CA ALA A 446 1.18 -18.19 8.22
C ALA A 446 0.56 -18.40 6.84
N SER A 447 -0.77 -18.23 6.73
CA SER A 447 -1.49 -18.27 5.45
C SER A 447 -0.89 -17.29 4.44
N LYS A 448 -0.75 -16.02 4.83
CA LYS A 448 -0.17 -14.98 3.98
C LYS A 448 1.25 -15.34 3.56
N ARG A 449 2.13 -15.79 4.47
CA ARG A 449 3.53 -16.14 4.13
C ARG A 449 3.60 -17.28 3.11
N VAL A 450 2.80 -18.32 3.28
CA VAL A 450 2.73 -19.45 2.33
C VAL A 450 2.15 -19.03 0.99
N GLU A 451 1.11 -18.20 0.96
CA GLU A 451 0.56 -17.64 -0.26
C GLU A 451 1.60 -16.80 -1.02
N ILE A 452 2.34 -15.94 -0.34
CA ILE A 452 3.40 -15.12 -0.94
C ILE A 452 4.47 -16.00 -1.56
N ALA A 453 4.95 -17.03 -0.85
CA ALA A 453 5.92 -17.98 -1.38
C ALA A 453 5.38 -18.67 -2.64
N THR A 454 4.12 -19.11 -2.60
CA THR A 454 3.46 -19.79 -3.72
C THR A 454 3.33 -18.88 -4.94
N GLU A 455 2.87 -17.64 -4.75
CA GLU A 455 2.72 -16.63 -5.79
C GLU A 455 4.08 -16.23 -6.37
N PHE A 456 5.08 -16.01 -5.50
CA PHE A 456 6.44 -15.66 -5.93
C PHE A 456 7.06 -16.77 -6.77
N LYS A 457 6.89 -18.03 -6.35
CA LYS A 457 7.38 -19.21 -7.07
C LYS A 457 6.73 -19.37 -8.45
N SER A 458 5.42 -19.13 -8.55
CA SER A 458 4.61 -19.42 -9.74
C SER A 458 4.53 -18.26 -10.75
N SER A 459 4.30 -17.03 -10.30
CA SER A 459 3.99 -15.90 -11.17
C SER A 459 5.22 -15.13 -11.65
N ARG A 460 6.25 -14.98 -10.81
CA ARG A 460 7.55 -14.26 -11.05
C ARG A 460 7.43 -12.83 -11.63
N GLY A 461 8.42 -11.99 -11.33
CA GLY A 461 8.55 -10.64 -11.91
C GLY A 461 7.25 -9.84 -11.93
N LYS A 462 6.86 -9.34 -13.11
CA LYS A 462 5.70 -8.45 -13.30
C LYS A 462 4.36 -9.03 -12.80
N ALA A 463 4.12 -10.33 -12.94
CA ALA A 463 2.86 -10.93 -12.51
C ALA A 463 2.77 -10.96 -10.97
N PHE A 464 3.86 -11.36 -10.29
CA PHE A 464 3.97 -11.25 -8.84
C PHE A 464 3.78 -9.80 -8.36
N SER A 465 4.49 -8.85 -8.97
CA SER A 465 4.34 -7.42 -8.64
C SER A 465 2.89 -6.94 -8.79
N THR A 466 2.19 -7.39 -9.83
CA THR A 466 0.77 -7.03 -10.05
C THR A 466 -0.11 -7.59 -8.93
N THR A 467 0.07 -8.87 -8.56
CA THR A 467 -0.66 -9.49 -7.46
C THR A 467 -0.41 -8.75 -6.15
N VAL A 468 0.85 -8.39 -5.86
CA VAL A 468 1.21 -7.65 -4.64
C VAL A 468 0.53 -6.28 -4.58
N ARG A 469 0.60 -5.51 -5.67
CA ARG A 469 -0.06 -4.19 -5.77
C ARG A 469 -1.56 -4.28 -5.56
N GLN A 470 -2.20 -5.26 -6.17
CA GLN A 470 -3.66 -5.38 -6.12
C GLN A 470 -4.15 -5.94 -4.78
N ARG A 471 -3.46 -6.95 -4.23
CA ARG A 471 -3.97 -7.74 -3.10
C ARG A 471 -3.55 -7.20 -1.74
N TYR A 472 -2.31 -6.75 -1.61
CA TYR A 472 -1.73 -6.44 -0.31
C TYR A 472 -1.49 -4.94 -0.10
N PHE A 473 -1.20 -4.18 -1.16
CA PHE A 473 -0.79 -2.77 -1.05
C PHE A 473 -1.54 -1.84 -2.00
N SER A 474 -2.83 -2.12 -2.24
CA SER A 474 -3.70 -1.24 -3.03
C SER A 474 -3.86 0.14 -2.40
N GLY A 475 -3.74 0.21 -1.07
CA GLY A 475 -3.78 1.45 -0.29
C GLY A 475 -2.48 2.25 -0.26
N LEU A 476 -1.44 1.86 -1.02
CA LEU A 476 -0.22 2.65 -1.18
C LEU A 476 -0.15 3.25 -2.60
N PRO A 477 0.42 4.46 -2.76
CA PRO A 477 0.73 4.99 -4.08
C PRO A 477 1.79 4.12 -4.76
N SER A 478 1.71 4.00 -6.09
CA SER A 478 2.88 3.58 -6.86
C SER A 478 3.96 4.66 -6.80
N LEU A 479 5.19 4.34 -7.17
CA LEU A 479 6.26 5.33 -7.30
C LEU A 479 5.87 6.50 -8.20
N ASP A 480 5.22 6.20 -9.34
CA ASP A 480 4.77 7.21 -10.30
C ASP A 480 3.68 8.11 -9.67
N ALA A 481 2.73 7.53 -8.92
CA ALA A 481 1.70 8.27 -8.20
C ALA A 481 2.27 9.14 -7.07
N ALA A 482 3.20 8.60 -6.28
CA ALA A 482 3.85 9.32 -5.19
C ALA A 482 4.67 10.49 -5.75
N ALA A 483 5.44 10.25 -6.81
CA ALA A 483 6.22 11.29 -7.47
C ALA A 483 5.31 12.38 -8.05
N SER A 484 4.22 11.99 -8.72
CA SER A 484 3.23 12.92 -9.26
C SER A 484 2.65 13.84 -8.18
N GLN A 485 2.22 13.25 -7.07
CA GLN A 485 1.69 13.97 -5.91
C GLN A 485 2.72 14.94 -5.32
N VAL A 486 3.92 14.45 -5.01
CA VAL A 486 4.98 15.26 -4.40
C VAL A 486 5.42 16.37 -5.35
N LEU A 487 5.69 16.08 -6.62
CA LEU A 487 6.07 17.09 -7.61
C LEU A 487 4.97 18.14 -7.79
N GLY A 488 3.71 17.75 -7.83
CA GLY A 488 2.58 18.67 -7.97
C GLY A 488 2.45 19.64 -6.80
N ALA A 489 2.56 19.13 -5.57
CA ALA A 489 2.48 19.94 -4.35
C ALA A 489 3.70 20.85 -4.20
N VAL A 490 4.91 20.30 -4.32
CA VAL A 490 6.17 21.02 -4.17
C VAL A 490 6.32 22.11 -5.23
N SER A 491 6.01 21.82 -6.50
CA SER A 491 6.14 22.81 -7.57
C SER A 491 5.17 23.98 -7.39
N GLY A 492 3.92 23.70 -7.00
CA GLY A 492 2.94 24.75 -6.72
C GLY A 492 3.36 25.65 -5.54
N GLU A 493 3.94 25.06 -4.50
CA GLU A 493 4.44 25.83 -3.37
C GLU A 493 5.67 26.67 -3.73
N LEU A 494 6.62 26.11 -4.50
CA LEU A 494 7.79 26.86 -4.97
C LEU A 494 7.39 28.04 -5.88
N GLU A 495 6.39 27.84 -6.75
CA GLU A 495 5.82 28.91 -7.58
C GLU A 495 5.18 30.01 -6.71
N ARG A 496 4.36 29.64 -5.72
CA ARG A 496 3.80 30.59 -4.76
C ARG A 496 4.88 31.40 -4.04
N ARG A 497 5.96 30.74 -3.59
CA ARG A 497 7.09 31.39 -2.90
C ARG A 497 7.84 32.36 -3.81
N ALA A 498 7.98 32.04 -5.10
CA ALA A 498 8.63 32.92 -6.06
C ALA A 498 7.89 34.26 -6.23
N ALA A 499 6.57 34.30 -5.99
CA ALA A 499 5.76 35.50 -6.03
C ALA A 499 5.78 36.33 -4.72
N LEU A 500 6.40 35.83 -3.64
CA LEU A 500 6.45 36.53 -2.35
C LEU A 500 7.53 37.64 -2.31
N PRO A 501 7.40 38.62 -1.41
CA PRO A 501 8.46 39.60 -1.13
C PRO A 501 9.78 38.93 -0.69
N ALA A 502 10.92 39.55 -1.02
CA ALA A 502 12.26 39.00 -0.74
C ALA A 502 12.51 38.68 0.75
N ALA A 503 11.93 39.45 1.66
CA ALA A 503 12.03 39.21 3.11
C ALA A 503 11.35 37.89 3.51
N GLU A 504 10.15 37.63 2.99
CA GLU A 504 9.41 36.39 3.24
C GLU A 504 10.09 35.18 2.59
N GLN A 505 10.61 35.34 1.37
CA GLN A 505 11.41 34.30 0.72
C GLN A 505 12.64 33.92 1.57
N THR A 506 13.29 34.91 2.19
CA THR A 506 14.45 34.68 3.06
C THR A 506 14.02 33.94 4.33
N ALA A 507 12.91 34.34 4.96
CA ALA A 507 12.38 33.65 6.12
C ALA A 507 12.05 32.17 5.82
N LEU A 508 11.43 31.87 4.67
CA LEU A 508 11.10 30.50 4.24
C LEU A 508 12.32 29.67 3.79
N ARG A 509 13.52 30.26 3.74
CA ARG A 509 14.76 29.50 3.52
C ARG A 509 15.36 28.97 4.82
N THR A 510 15.16 29.69 5.93
CA THR A 510 15.79 29.38 7.22
C THR A 510 14.81 28.82 8.24
N ASN A 511 13.53 29.18 8.14
CA ASN A 511 12.50 28.80 9.09
C ASN A 511 11.66 27.65 8.52
N GLY A 512 11.22 26.75 9.40
CA GLY A 512 10.40 25.59 9.04
C GLY A 512 11.12 24.25 9.21
N LEU A 513 10.46 23.19 8.75
CA LEU A 513 10.94 21.82 8.84
C LEU A 513 12.22 21.64 8.00
N ASN A 514 13.20 20.99 8.60
CA ASN A 514 14.51 20.80 8.00
C ASN A 514 14.53 19.54 7.10
N GLN A 515 15.68 19.26 6.50
CA GLN A 515 15.83 18.10 5.61
C GLN A 515 15.60 16.76 6.31
N ALA A 516 16.06 16.58 7.55
CA ALA A 516 15.88 15.32 8.27
C ALA A 516 14.40 15.03 8.49
N ASP A 517 13.64 16.03 8.96
CA ASP A 517 12.20 15.90 9.20
C ASP A 517 11.44 15.61 7.90
N ALA A 518 11.72 16.38 6.84
CA ALA A 518 11.01 16.24 5.56
C ALA A 518 11.32 14.92 4.84
N MET A 519 12.52 14.35 5.04
CA MET A 519 12.91 13.09 4.37
C MET A 519 12.25 11.85 4.97
N GLU A 520 11.68 11.94 6.18
CA GLU A 520 10.94 10.86 6.83
C GLU A 520 9.43 10.88 6.52
N MET A 521 8.92 11.96 5.93
CA MET A 521 7.50 12.11 5.63
C MET A 521 7.03 11.18 4.51
N SER A 522 5.83 10.63 4.67
CA SER A 522 5.11 9.99 3.57
C SER A 522 4.75 11.02 2.46
N PRO A 523 4.42 10.57 1.24
CA PRO A 523 3.99 11.48 0.18
C PRO A 523 2.79 12.36 0.56
N GLU A 524 1.84 11.84 1.36
CA GLU A 524 0.67 12.59 1.83
C GLU A 524 1.05 13.66 2.85
N GLU A 525 1.83 13.29 3.88
CA GLU A 525 2.32 14.23 4.89
C GLU A 525 3.14 15.36 4.25
N LEU A 526 4.07 14.99 3.37
CA LEU A 526 4.93 15.94 2.67
C LEU A 526 4.10 16.91 1.82
N SER A 527 3.13 16.40 1.06
CA SER A 527 2.26 17.22 0.21
C SER A 527 1.38 18.16 1.02
N GLY A 528 0.89 17.72 2.19
CA GLY A 528 0.11 18.54 3.11
C GLY A 528 0.93 19.60 3.85
N SER A 529 2.22 19.35 4.06
CA SER A 529 3.12 20.20 4.85
C SER A 529 4.07 21.05 4.00
N VAL A 530 3.93 21.11 2.66
CA VAL A 530 4.86 21.87 1.79
C VAL A 530 5.04 23.33 2.22
N GLY A 531 4.01 23.96 2.78
CA GLY A 531 4.08 25.35 3.29
C GLY A 531 5.01 25.53 4.49
N GLU A 532 5.27 24.47 5.25
CA GLU A 532 6.06 24.49 6.49
C GLU A 532 7.51 24.01 6.27
N ILE A 533 7.81 23.46 5.10
CA ILE A 533 9.15 22.92 4.77
C ILE A 533 10.05 24.03 4.22
N GLN A 534 11.33 24.03 4.61
CA GLN A 534 12.32 24.99 4.11
C GLN A 534 12.47 24.93 2.57
N THR A 535 12.64 26.10 1.94
CA THR A 535 12.72 26.22 0.47
C THR A 535 13.84 25.36 -0.16
N PRO A 536 15.08 25.32 0.39
CA PRO A 536 16.13 24.48 -0.17
C PRO A 536 15.79 22.97 -0.11
N VAL A 537 15.05 22.56 0.92
CA VAL A 537 14.61 21.17 1.10
C VAL A 537 13.57 20.79 0.05
N LEU A 538 12.60 21.67 -0.21
CA LEU A 538 11.62 21.50 -1.29
C LEU A 538 12.28 21.36 -2.67
N VAL A 539 13.26 22.22 -2.99
CA VAL A 539 14.01 22.15 -4.25
C VAL A 539 14.72 20.81 -4.39
N LYS A 540 15.36 20.33 -3.32
CA LYS A 540 16.01 19.02 -3.31
C LYS A 540 15.02 17.88 -3.57
N ILE A 541 13.90 17.87 -2.86
CA ILE A 541 12.87 16.82 -3.00
C ILE A 541 12.27 16.84 -4.41
N GLN A 542 12.03 18.01 -4.99
CA GLN A 542 11.58 18.15 -6.39
C GLN A 542 12.60 17.51 -7.34
N GLY A 543 13.89 17.80 -7.18
CA GLY A 543 14.96 17.22 -7.99
C GLY A 543 15.11 15.71 -7.83
N ASP A 544 14.88 15.18 -6.63
CA ASP A 544 14.89 13.73 -6.37
C ASP A 544 13.71 13.04 -7.07
N MET A 545 12.49 13.55 -6.91
CA MET A 545 11.28 12.98 -7.50
C MET A 545 11.18 13.15 -9.01
N ALA A 546 11.85 14.15 -9.61
CA ALA A 546 11.93 14.28 -11.07
C ALA A 546 12.81 13.17 -11.71
N ARG A 547 13.72 12.56 -10.93
CA ARG A 547 14.71 11.57 -11.39
C ARG A 547 14.30 10.13 -11.08
N LEU A 548 13.06 9.74 -11.42
CA LEU A 548 12.54 8.39 -11.16
C LEU A 548 13.36 7.24 -11.75
N GLY A 549 14.21 7.49 -12.73
CA GLY A 549 15.16 6.51 -13.26
C GLY A 549 16.07 5.90 -12.19
N VAL A 550 16.47 6.67 -11.16
CA VAL A 550 17.32 6.21 -10.05
C VAL A 550 16.60 5.13 -9.23
N TYR A 551 15.35 5.41 -8.85
CA TYR A 551 14.49 4.49 -8.10
C TYR A 551 14.14 3.24 -8.91
N ARG A 552 13.72 3.43 -10.17
CA ARG A 552 13.40 2.32 -11.08
C ARG A 552 14.61 1.39 -11.27
N SER A 553 15.82 1.95 -11.37
CA SER A 553 17.06 1.17 -11.45
C SER A 553 17.29 0.31 -10.20
N HIS A 554 17.11 0.89 -9.02
CA HIS A 554 17.21 0.18 -7.73
C HIS A 554 16.22 -0.99 -7.66
N TYR A 555 14.93 -0.74 -7.84
CA TYR A 555 13.90 -1.79 -7.75
C TYR A 555 14.08 -2.88 -8.82
N ASN A 556 14.49 -2.51 -10.05
CA ASN A 556 14.80 -3.49 -11.09
C ASN A 556 16.03 -4.34 -10.74
N ALA A 557 17.04 -3.78 -10.07
CA ALA A 557 18.18 -4.54 -9.60
C ALA A 557 17.77 -5.55 -8.52
N ALA A 558 16.95 -5.13 -7.55
CA ALA A 558 16.43 -6.02 -6.52
C ALA A 558 15.56 -7.16 -7.09
N ASP A 559 14.66 -6.86 -8.04
CA ASP A 559 13.84 -7.87 -8.72
C ASP A 559 14.69 -8.89 -9.49
N ARG A 560 15.71 -8.43 -10.24
CA ARG A 560 16.66 -9.32 -10.92
C ARG A 560 17.38 -10.24 -9.95
N GLN A 561 17.83 -9.70 -8.81
CA GLN A 561 18.53 -10.47 -7.79
C GLN A 561 17.62 -11.53 -7.15
N ASN A 562 16.39 -11.17 -6.78
CA ASN A 562 15.39 -12.09 -6.23
C ASN A 562 15.02 -13.19 -7.24
N SER A 563 14.79 -12.81 -8.50
CA SER A 563 14.49 -13.73 -9.59
C SER A 563 15.64 -14.69 -9.90
N ALA A 564 16.89 -14.22 -9.85
CA ALA A 564 18.07 -15.07 -10.00
C ALA A 564 18.17 -16.10 -8.87
N GLY A 565 17.89 -15.68 -7.63
CA GLY A 565 17.88 -16.58 -6.48
C GLY A 565 16.84 -17.69 -6.63
N LEU A 566 15.62 -17.36 -7.02
CA LEU A 566 14.57 -18.35 -7.27
C LEU A 566 14.96 -19.35 -8.37
N LYS A 567 15.56 -18.87 -9.47
CA LYS A 567 16.03 -19.74 -10.56
C LYS A 567 17.07 -20.75 -10.07
N SER A 568 17.96 -20.34 -9.17
CA SER A 568 19.00 -21.21 -8.60
C SER A 568 18.41 -22.35 -7.76
N LEU A 569 17.25 -22.15 -7.13
CA LEU A 569 16.54 -23.19 -6.39
C LEU A 569 15.95 -24.25 -7.31
N THR A 570 15.43 -23.84 -8.48
CA THR A 570 14.84 -24.78 -9.45
C THR A 570 15.88 -25.52 -10.29
N ALA A 571 17.13 -25.04 -10.32
CA ALA A 571 18.21 -25.62 -11.11
C ALA A 571 18.98 -26.73 -10.38
N LYS A 572 18.77 -26.91 -9.07
CA LYS A 572 19.35 -28.01 -8.30
C LYS A 572 18.43 -29.24 -8.41
N PRO A 573 18.87 -30.34 -9.03
CA PRO A 573 18.10 -31.59 -9.10
C PRO A 573 17.87 -32.22 -7.74
#